data_AF-A0A914AX76-F1
#
_entry.id   AF-A0A914AX76-F1
#
_cell.length_a   1.000
_cell.length_b   1.000
_cell.length_c   1.000
_cell.angle_alpha   90.00
_cell.angle_beta   90.00
_cell.angle_gamma   90.00
#
_symmetry.space_group_name_H-M   'P 1'
#
loop_
_entity.id
_entity.type
_entity.pdbx_description
1 polymer ?
#
loop_
_entity_poly.entity_id
_entity_poly.type
_entity_poly.pdbx_seq_one_letter_code
_entity_poly.pdbx_strand_id
1 'polypeptide(L)'
;MAASRCKHSCAAGLETRTFYAAENRALRGFTYLNKTARSAIICGRECSMDMHCMSFNFDEGTKLCEKNQATRNEHPGNFSATLGSLYYDADEDTLLYSLSDCSLSRNLSCKLRLDAGCRLSGVYTIYPEGFGNGGLRVYCDMETDGGGWIVFQRRQNGSADFYRNWAAYQSGFGDLSGEFWLGNDNLVTLTADDSQGTWELRVDLEDWDNKTAWARYTDFKLSPGKYNLIYDKYDTKSTAGDSLEYSKGFPFTAMGADNDEWKWNCAKYHKGAWWFNASAFGFEHSCDAGLETRTFHAADNRALRGFTYLNKTARSAIICGRECSIDMHCMSFNFDEGTKLCEINQATRNEHPGNFSATLGSLYYDADEDTPLYSLSDCSLNRYRSCKMLLDAGYRSSDVYTINPEGFGNGSLRVYCDMETDGGGWVVFQRRQDGSVDFWRNWAAYQSGFGNLSGEFWLGNDNLVTLTSDDSQGTWELRVDLEDWDRKTAWARYTDFKLFPGKYNLSYDKYDNKSTAGDSLEYSKGFPFTALGADNDNWKWNCAYQHRGAWWFNSCLRSHLNGIYYPSQHAIADWGISWRTWHPAPYSLKTCGMKIRETGPN
;
A
#
# COMPACT_ATOMS: atom_id res chain seq x y z
N MET A 1 -16.48 28.19 -15.95
CA MET A 1 -16.11 29.45 -15.27
C MET A 1 -16.44 29.31 -13.79
N ALA A 2 -15.51 29.73 -12.94
CA ALA A 2 -15.62 29.99 -11.50
C ALA A 2 -15.94 28.80 -10.56
N ALA A 3 -15.04 28.61 -9.60
CA ALA A 3 -15.21 27.76 -8.42
C ALA A 3 -16.41 28.20 -7.56
N SER A 4 -17.09 27.24 -6.90
CA SER A 4 -17.96 27.53 -5.76
C SER A 4 -17.68 26.59 -4.59
N ARG A 5 -16.92 27.11 -3.62
CA ARG A 5 -16.99 26.66 -2.22
C ARG A 5 -18.41 26.90 -1.72
N CYS A 6 -19.07 25.89 -1.17
CA CYS A 6 -20.18 26.12 -0.24
C CYS A 6 -19.65 26.08 1.20
N LYS A 7 -19.28 27.26 1.72
CA LYS A 7 -19.34 27.55 3.15
C LYS A 7 -20.78 27.94 3.46
N HIS A 8 -21.40 27.29 4.43
CA HIS A 8 -22.51 27.87 5.17
C HIS A 8 -22.08 28.01 6.64
N SER A 9 -21.85 29.26 7.02
CA SER A 9 -21.79 29.70 8.41
C SER A 9 -23.04 30.52 8.70
N CYS A 10 -23.75 30.21 9.78
CA CYS A 10 -24.44 31.23 10.57
C CYS A 10 -24.55 30.80 12.04
N ALA A 11 -24.11 31.71 12.90
CA ALA A 11 -24.28 31.81 14.36
C ALA A 11 -23.47 30.87 15.28
N ALA A 12 -22.32 31.41 15.73
CA ALA A 12 -21.74 31.38 17.07
C ALA A 12 -21.66 30.03 17.84
N GLY A 13 -20.44 29.49 17.95
CA GLY A 13 -19.93 29.00 19.24
C GLY A 13 -20.06 27.52 19.58
N LEU A 14 -20.26 26.60 18.64
CA LEU A 14 -20.23 25.16 18.92
C LEU A 14 -19.39 24.41 17.88
N GLU A 15 -18.36 23.71 18.36
CA GLU A 15 -17.56 22.76 17.59
C GLU A 15 -18.49 21.71 16.95
N THR A 16 -18.36 21.49 15.65
CA THR A 16 -19.09 20.41 14.96
C THR A 16 -18.52 19.07 15.42
N ARG A 17 -19.25 18.34 16.28
CA ARG A 17 -18.91 16.96 16.65
C ARG A 17 -19.31 16.00 15.55
N THR A 18 -18.34 15.32 14.95
CA THR A 18 -18.55 14.21 14.00
C THR A 18 -18.94 12.97 14.78
N PHE A 19 -19.99 12.28 14.36
CA PHE A 19 -20.41 11.00 14.95
C PHE A 19 -20.18 9.85 13.96
N TYR A 20 -19.74 8.71 14.47
CA TYR A 20 -19.39 7.49 13.76
C TYR A 20 -20.33 6.36 14.20
N ALA A 21 -20.64 5.41 13.31
CA ALA A 21 -21.79 4.52 13.44
C ALA A 21 -21.43 3.03 13.56
N ALA A 22 -22.21 2.27 14.33
CA ALA A 22 -22.12 0.82 14.42
C ALA A 22 -23.50 0.18 14.21
N GLU A 23 -23.64 -0.65 13.17
CA GLU A 23 -24.89 -1.32 12.85
C GLU A 23 -25.20 -2.49 13.77
N ASN A 24 -26.50 -2.71 14.02
CA ASN A 24 -27.04 -3.80 14.84
C ASN A 24 -26.44 -3.82 16.25
N ARG A 25 -26.15 -2.65 16.79
CA ARG A 25 -25.58 -2.47 18.12
C ARG A 25 -26.32 -1.34 18.82
N ALA A 26 -26.39 -1.44 20.14
CA ALA A 26 -26.91 -0.38 20.99
C ALA A 26 -26.10 -0.34 22.29
N LEU A 27 -25.94 0.85 22.84
CA LEU A 27 -25.42 1.02 24.19
C LEU A 27 -26.60 1.02 25.16
N ARG A 28 -26.61 0.05 26.09
CA ARG A 28 -27.74 -0.17 27.01
C ARG A 28 -27.44 0.29 28.44
N GLY A 29 -28.44 0.89 29.08
CA GLY A 29 -28.36 1.30 30.50
C GLY A 29 -27.79 2.71 30.71
N PHE A 30 -27.47 3.44 29.64
CA PHE A 30 -26.94 4.81 29.68
C PHE A 30 -27.85 5.83 29.00
N THR A 31 -29.02 5.37 28.56
CA THR A 31 -30.02 6.20 27.91
C THR A 31 -30.69 7.12 28.95
N TYR A 32 -30.60 8.42 28.74
CA TYR A 32 -31.21 9.41 29.63
C TYR A 32 -32.39 10.13 28.98
N LEU A 33 -32.54 10.04 27.65
CA LEU A 33 -33.65 10.64 26.93
C LEU A 33 -34.08 9.78 25.74
N ASN A 34 -35.36 9.43 25.70
CA ASN A 34 -36.01 8.76 24.58
C ASN A 34 -36.98 9.69 23.88
N LYS A 35 -36.90 9.76 22.56
CA LYS A 35 -37.83 10.53 21.73
C LYS A 35 -37.99 9.91 20.36
N THR A 36 -39.04 10.29 19.66
CA THR A 36 -39.15 10.00 18.23
C THR A 36 -38.37 11.04 17.45
N ALA A 37 -37.50 10.60 16.54
CA ALA A 37 -36.81 11.48 15.60
C ALA A 37 -37.01 10.93 14.18
N ARG A 38 -37.25 11.82 13.20
CA ARG A 38 -37.57 11.37 11.84
C ARG A 38 -36.40 10.70 11.13
N SER A 39 -35.17 10.86 11.65
CA SER A 39 -33.96 10.19 11.19
C SER A 39 -32.86 10.23 12.25
N ALA A 40 -31.84 9.38 12.09
CA ALA A 40 -30.62 9.39 12.90
C ALA A 40 -29.89 10.75 12.82
N ILE A 41 -29.97 11.47 11.70
CA ILE A 41 -29.36 12.79 11.53
C ILE A 41 -29.99 13.81 12.48
N ILE A 42 -31.32 13.80 12.60
CA ILE A 42 -32.02 14.70 13.52
C ILE A 42 -31.68 14.34 14.96
N CYS A 43 -31.66 13.03 15.27
CA CYS A 43 -31.24 12.53 16.57
C CYS A 43 -29.80 12.98 16.92
N GLY A 44 -28.87 12.83 15.97
CA GLY A 44 -27.45 13.20 16.12
C GLY A 44 -27.21 14.70 16.18
N ARG A 45 -27.93 15.51 15.39
CA ARG A 45 -27.85 16.97 15.49
C ARG A 45 -28.32 17.44 16.86
N GLU A 46 -29.42 16.91 17.34
CA GLU A 46 -29.89 17.23 18.69
C GLU A 46 -29.00 16.67 19.78
N CYS A 47 -28.32 15.53 19.56
CA CYS A 47 -27.30 15.01 20.46
C CYS A 47 -26.09 15.96 20.49
N SER A 48 -25.63 16.45 19.34
CA SER A 48 -24.49 17.37 19.24
C SER A 48 -24.72 18.72 19.93
N MET A 49 -25.97 19.17 20.01
CA MET A 49 -26.36 20.41 20.69
C MET A 49 -26.65 20.19 22.18
N ASP A 50 -26.66 18.95 22.65
CA ASP A 50 -26.99 18.57 24.01
C ASP A 50 -25.71 18.18 24.75
N MET A 51 -25.31 19.02 25.71
CA MET A 51 -24.04 18.87 26.43
C MET A 51 -23.94 17.56 27.23
N HIS A 52 -25.07 16.88 27.50
CA HIS A 52 -25.11 15.60 28.19
C HIS A 52 -25.11 14.40 27.23
N CYS A 53 -25.21 14.63 25.91
CA CYS A 53 -25.23 13.57 24.93
C CYS A 53 -23.83 13.22 24.44
N MET A 54 -23.39 11.99 24.72
CA MET A 54 -22.09 11.47 24.31
C MET A 54 -22.21 10.45 23.18
N SER A 55 -23.32 9.72 23.13
CA SER A 55 -23.68 8.81 22.05
C SER A 55 -25.20 8.72 21.91
N PHE A 56 -25.70 8.05 20.88
CA PHE A 56 -27.12 7.74 20.77
C PHE A 56 -27.38 6.42 20.03
N ASN A 57 -28.48 5.74 20.38
CA ASN A 57 -29.03 4.66 19.57
C ASN A 57 -30.17 5.22 18.71
N PHE A 58 -30.28 4.76 17.47
CA PHE A 58 -31.40 5.08 16.59
C PHE A 58 -31.96 3.81 15.96
N ASP A 59 -33.26 3.62 16.05
CA ASP A 59 -33.96 2.51 15.39
C ASP A 59 -34.74 3.03 14.18
N GLU A 60 -34.37 2.57 12.98
CA GLU A 60 -34.92 3.09 11.72
C GLU A 60 -36.36 2.63 11.49
N GLY A 61 -36.77 1.48 12.03
CA GLY A 61 -38.12 0.95 11.87
C GLY A 61 -39.14 1.68 12.74
N THR A 62 -38.77 1.98 13.99
CA THR A 62 -39.62 2.61 15.00
C THR A 62 -39.41 4.12 15.11
N LYS A 63 -38.36 4.66 14.46
CA LYS A 63 -37.92 6.05 14.55
C LYS A 63 -37.56 6.48 15.97
N LEU A 64 -37.20 5.53 16.83
CA LEU A 64 -36.82 5.77 18.21
C LEU A 64 -35.38 6.26 18.29
N CYS A 65 -35.19 7.42 18.92
CA CYS A 65 -33.92 8.05 19.20
C CYS A 65 -33.68 8.01 20.72
N GLU A 66 -32.63 7.29 21.12
CA GLU A 66 -32.24 7.07 22.50
C GLU A 66 -30.89 7.75 22.74
N LYS A 67 -30.89 8.92 23.39
CA LYS A 67 -29.65 9.64 23.70
C LYS A 67 -29.00 9.07 24.95
N ASN A 68 -27.69 8.85 24.89
CA ASN A 68 -26.91 8.25 25.96
C ASN A 68 -25.89 9.24 26.53
N GLN A 69 -25.69 9.15 27.84
CA GLN A 69 -24.73 9.98 28.59
C GLN A 69 -23.35 9.33 28.72
N ALA A 70 -23.08 8.32 27.90
CA ALA A 70 -21.82 7.60 27.88
C ALA A 70 -21.55 7.02 26.48
N THR A 71 -20.35 6.53 26.25
CA THR A 71 -19.93 5.88 25.00
C THR A 71 -19.65 4.39 25.18
N ARG A 72 -19.57 3.66 24.07
CA ARG A 72 -19.19 2.23 24.07
C ARG A 72 -17.78 1.99 24.63
N ASN A 73 -16.89 2.97 24.53
CA ASN A 73 -15.51 2.84 24.97
C ASN A 73 -15.41 3.00 26.50
N GLU A 74 -16.28 3.82 27.08
CA GLU A 74 -16.43 3.92 28.54
C GLU A 74 -17.11 2.67 29.12
N HIS A 75 -18.06 2.07 28.39
CA HIS A 75 -18.82 0.90 28.85
C HIS A 75 -18.97 -0.21 27.80
N PRO A 76 -17.89 -0.91 27.46
CA PRO A 76 -17.89 -1.91 26.38
C PRO A 76 -18.77 -3.13 26.70
N GLY A 77 -18.92 -3.49 27.98
CA GLY A 77 -19.79 -4.60 28.42
C GLY A 77 -21.29 -4.34 28.21
N ASN A 78 -21.67 -3.08 28.01
CA ASN A 78 -23.05 -2.65 27.80
C ASN A 78 -23.37 -2.36 26.34
N PHE A 79 -22.35 -2.43 25.47
CA PHE A 79 -22.46 -2.24 24.05
C PHE A 79 -22.71 -3.58 23.36
N SER A 80 -23.98 -3.93 23.15
CA SER A 80 -24.38 -5.28 22.76
C SER A 80 -25.11 -5.33 21.41
N ALA A 81 -25.12 -6.51 20.79
CA ALA A 81 -25.88 -6.78 19.57
C ALA A 81 -27.37 -6.50 19.80
N THR A 82 -27.92 -5.56 19.03
CA THR A 82 -29.33 -5.18 19.04
C THR A 82 -29.76 -5.00 17.59
N LEU A 83 -30.40 -6.03 17.04
CA LEU A 83 -30.84 -6.07 15.65
C LEU A 83 -31.81 -4.92 15.35
N GLY A 84 -31.56 -4.17 14.27
CA GLY A 84 -32.38 -3.02 13.86
C GLY A 84 -32.01 -1.68 14.51
N SER A 85 -31.12 -1.69 15.50
CA SER A 85 -30.61 -0.48 16.14
C SER A 85 -29.25 -0.06 15.56
N LEU A 86 -29.08 1.24 15.37
CA LEU A 86 -27.87 1.90 14.89
C LEU A 86 -27.30 2.73 16.04
N TYR A 87 -26.09 2.42 16.48
CA TYR A 87 -25.40 3.17 17.52
C TYR A 87 -24.46 4.21 16.92
N TYR A 88 -24.37 5.39 17.53
CA TYR A 88 -23.52 6.49 17.07
C TYR A 88 -22.78 7.16 18.24
N ASP A 89 -21.48 7.42 18.13
CA ASP A 89 -20.71 8.27 19.06
C ASP A 89 -19.60 9.06 18.35
N ALA A 90 -18.89 9.94 19.05
CA ALA A 90 -17.90 10.83 18.43
C ALA A 90 -16.50 10.20 18.23
N ASP A 91 -16.38 8.87 18.27
CA ASP A 91 -15.09 8.17 18.24
C ASP A 91 -14.70 7.60 16.86
N GLU A 92 -13.50 7.95 16.37
CA GLU A 92 -12.92 7.56 15.08
C GLU A 92 -12.71 6.04 14.91
N ASP A 93 -12.65 5.28 16.01
CA ASP A 93 -12.51 3.81 15.98
C ASP A 93 -13.83 3.09 15.70
N THR A 94 -14.92 3.83 15.49
CA THR A 94 -16.18 3.23 15.00
C THR A 94 -16.05 3.05 13.50
N LEU A 95 -16.36 1.85 12.99
CA LEU A 95 -16.36 1.57 11.56
C LEU A 95 -17.01 2.73 10.78
N LEU A 96 -16.20 3.41 9.96
CA LEU A 96 -16.64 4.54 9.16
C LEU A 96 -17.72 4.10 8.17
N TYR A 97 -18.96 4.52 8.44
CA TYR A 97 -19.95 4.78 7.41
C TYR A 97 -20.20 6.29 7.37
N SER A 98 -19.73 6.93 6.31
CA SER A 98 -20.15 8.29 5.96
C SER A 98 -21.66 8.30 5.74
N LEU A 99 -22.37 9.22 6.39
CA LEU A 99 -23.74 9.60 6.05
C LEU A 99 -23.76 10.21 4.63
N SER A 100 -23.90 9.35 3.63
CA SER A 100 -24.55 9.66 2.37
C SER A 100 -25.57 8.56 2.14
N ASP A 101 -26.80 8.92 1.78
CA ASP A 101 -28.02 8.12 1.58
C ASP A 101 -27.90 6.86 0.69
N CYS A 102 -26.99 5.93 1.03
CA CYS A 102 -26.50 4.91 0.11
C CYS A 102 -26.45 3.49 0.67
N SER A 103 -26.56 3.28 1.99
CA SER A 103 -26.42 1.94 2.58
C SER A 103 -27.74 1.21 2.83
N LEU A 104 -28.90 1.87 2.64
CA LEU A 104 -30.18 1.36 3.15
C LEU A 104 -31.03 0.56 2.14
N SER A 105 -30.59 0.41 0.88
CA SER A 105 -31.21 -0.53 -0.05
C SER A 105 -30.23 -1.63 -0.44
N ARG A 106 -30.69 -2.89 -0.46
CA ARG A 106 -29.99 -4.03 -1.08
C ARG A 106 -29.89 -3.77 -2.59
N ASN A 107 -29.03 -2.85 -2.98
CA ASN A 107 -28.84 -2.50 -4.38
C ASN A 107 -28.07 -3.64 -5.05
N LEU A 108 -28.66 -4.18 -6.11
CA LEU A 108 -28.09 -5.31 -6.86
C LEU A 108 -26.84 -4.90 -7.66
N SER A 109 -26.65 -3.61 -7.94
CA SER A 109 -25.53 -3.08 -8.73
C SER A 109 -25.11 -1.65 -8.34
N CYS A 110 -23.95 -1.20 -8.84
CA CYS A 110 -23.50 0.19 -8.72
C CYS A 110 -24.47 1.18 -9.40
N LYS A 111 -25.13 0.77 -10.49
CA LYS A 111 -26.13 1.59 -11.18
C LYS A 111 -27.36 1.84 -10.31
N LEU A 112 -27.89 0.82 -9.64
CA LEU A 112 -29.02 0.99 -8.71
C LEU A 112 -28.63 1.86 -7.51
N ARG A 113 -27.38 1.76 -7.05
CA ARG A 113 -26.83 2.68 -6.03
C ARG A 113 -26.82 4.12 -6.54
N LEU A 114 -26.34 4.36 -7.76
CA LEU A 114 -26.38 5.67 -8.38
C LEU A 114 -27.82 6.18 -8.49
N ASP A 115 -28.76 5.38 -8.96
CA ASP A 115 -30.18 5.78 -9.08
C ASP A 115 -30.81 6.11 -7.72
N ALA A 116 -30.37 5.43 -6.66
CA ALA A 116 -30.77 5.69 -5.28
C ALA A 116 -30.19 7.00 -4.69
N GLY A 117 -29.29 7.69 -5.41
CA GLY A 117 -28.72 8.96 -4.96
C GLY A 117 -27.23 8.91 -4.60
N CYS A 118 -26.57 7.77 -4.75
CA CYS A 118 -25.13 7.67 -4.53
C CYS A 118 -24.36 8.39 -5.63
N ARG A 119 -23.45 9.29 -5.25
CA ARG A 119 -22.68 10.10 -6.22
C ARG A 119 -21.17 10.00 -6.06
N LEU A 120 -20.70 9.37 -4.97
CA LEU A 120 -19.26 9.26 -4.70
C LEU A 120 -18.74 7.93 -5.25
N SER A 121 -17.60 7.97 -5.92
CA SER A 121 -16.86 6.76 -6.28
C SER A 121 -16.21 6.15 -5.03
N GLY A 122 -16.10 4.82 -4.97
CA GLY A 122 -15.52 4.15 -3.82
C GLY A 122 -15.85 2.66 -3.75
N VAL A 123 -15.40 2.00 -2.68
CA VAL A 123 -15.65 0.57 -2.47
C VAL A 123 -17.01 0.36 -1.81
N TYR A 124 -17.89 -0.38 -2.47
CA TYR A 124 -19.23 -0.71 -1.99
C TYR A 124 -19.47 -2.22 -2.01
N THR A 125 -20.38 -2.69 -1.16
CA THR A 125 -20.98 -4.02 -1.31
C THR A 125 -22.25 -3.89 -2.14
N ILE A 126 -22.31 -4.64 -3.23
CA ILE A 126 -23.49 -4.85 -4.07
C ILE A 126 -24.04 -6.25 -3.86
N TYR A 127 -25.31 -6.49 -4.15
CA TYR A 127 -25.94 -7.80 -3.97
C TYR A 127 -26.54 -8.38 -5.26
N PRO A 128 -25.76 -8.60 -6.32
CA PRO A 128 -26.26 -9.22 -7.54
C PRO A 128 -26.78 -10.63 -7.25
N GLU A 129 -27.72 -11.11 -8.08
CA GLU A 129 -28.15 -12.50 -7.98
C GLU A 129 -26.97 -13.45 -8.25
N GLY A 130 -26.98 -14.62 -7.61
CA GLY A 130 -25.85 -15.57 -7.64
C GLY A 130 -24.83 -15.41 -6.51
N PHE A 131 -24.78 -14.27 -5.80
CA PHE A 131 -23.84 -14.02 -4.69
C PHE A 131 -24.46 -14.22 -3.29
N GLY A 132 -25.75 -14.53 -3.21
CA GLY A 132 -26.47 -14.77 -1.95
C GLY A 132 -26.47 -13.56 -1.00
N ASN A 133 -26.66 -13.82 0.30
CA ASN A 133 -26.73 -12.76 1.32
C ASN A 133 -25.36 -12.14 1.66
N GLY A 134 -24.26 -12.70 1.16
CA GLY A 134 -22.90 -12.21 1.43
C GLY A 134 -22.53 -10.96 0.62
N GLY A 135 -23.14 -10.77 -0.56
CA GLY A 135 -22.84 -9.68 -1.47
C GLY A 135 -21.42 -9.74 -2.06
N LEU A 136 -21.17 -8.89 -3.05
CA LEU A 136 -19.88 -8.73 -3.70
C LEU A 136 -19.33 -7.34 -3.40
N ARG A 137 -18.09 -7.27 -2.91
CA ARG A 137 -17.38 -5.99 -2.75
C ARG A 137 -16.78 -5.57 -4.09
N VAL A 138 -17.08 -4.36 -4.53
CA VAL A 138 -16.62 -3.78 -5.79
C VAL A 138 -16.24 -2.33 -5.60
N TYR A 139 -15.37 -1.80 -6.47
CA TYR A 139 -15.25 -0.36 -6.61
C TYR A 139 -16.33 0.13 -7.58
N CYS A 140 -17.23 0.99 -7.11
CA CYS A 140 -18.17 1.69 -7.97
C CYS A 140 -17.57 3.01 -8.43
N ASP A 141 -17.49 3.23 -9.73
CA ASP A 141 -17.24 4.55 -10.30
C ASP A 141 -18.59 5.24 -10.57
N MET A 142 -18.88 6.28 -9.79
CA MET A 142 -20.12 7.05 -9.84
C MET A 142 -19.97 8.37 -10.60
N GLU A 143 -18.78 8.68 -11.10
CA GLU A 143 -18.43 10.00 -11.61
C GLU A 143 -18.19 9.97 -13.13
N THR A 144 -17.60 8.89 -13.66
CA THR A 144 -17.27 8.77 -15.08
C THR A 144 -18.50 8.45 -15.92
N ASP A 145 -18.71 9.21 -17.01
CA ASP A 145 -19.74 8.94 -18.04
C ASP A 145 -21.14 8.65 -17.47
N GLY A 146 -21.57 9.48 -16.51
CA GLY A 146 -22.88 9.33 -15.86
C GLY A 146 -22.89 8.37 -14.66
N GLY A 147 -21.81 7.61 -14.43
CA GLY A 147 -21.58 6.80 -13.24
C GLY A 147 -22.34 5.46 -13.20
N GLY A 148 -22.16 4.73 -12.10
CA GLY A 148 -22.82 3.45 -11.86
C GLY A 148 -22.02 2.25 -12.38
N TRP A 149 -20.74 2.46 -12.71
CA TRP A 149 -19.85 1.43 -13.23
C TRP A 149 -19.29 0.54 -12.13
N ILE A 150 -19.20 -0.76 -12.40
CA ILE A 150 -18.40 -1.69 -11.60
C ILE A 150 -17.01 -1.73 -12.22
N VAL A 151 -16.00 -1.32 -11.48
CA VAL A 151 -14.60 -1.43 -11.94
C VAL A 151 -14.10 -2.83 -11.62
N PHE A 152 -13.73 -3.59 -12.64
CA PHE A 152 -13.17 -4.94 -12.47
C PHE A 152 -11.66 -5.04 -12.69
N GLN A 153 -11.06 -4.03 -13.32
CA GLN A 153 -9.62 -3.91 -13.50
C GLN A 153 -9.23 -2.44 -13.29
N ARG A 154 -8.15 -2.19 -12.54
CA ARG A 154 -7.58 -0.85 -12.40
C ARG A 154 -6.05 -0.91 -12.37
N ARG A 155 -5.39 -0.11 -13.22
CA ARG A 155 -3.92 0.05 -13.32
C ARG A 155 -3.58 1.53 -13.26
N GLN A 156 -2.70 1.94 -12.34
CA GLN A 156 -2.38 3.34 -12.06
C GLN A 156 -0.94 3.58 -11.59
N ASN A 157 -0.36 2.70 -10.77
CA ASN A 157 0.91 2.97 -10.07
C ASN A 157 1.83 1.75 -9.89
N GLY A 158 1.45 0.58 -10.43
CA GLY A 158 2.20 -0.67 -10.32
C GLY A 158 2.16 -1.33 -8.95
N SER A 159 1.24 -0.95 -8.05
CA SER A 159 1.12 -1.56 -6.71
C SER A 159 0.69 -3.03 -6.73
N ALA A 160 0.14 -3.53 -7.84
CA ALA A 160 -0.22 -4.93 -8.01
C ALA A 160 0.48 -5.56 -9.22
N ASP A 161 1.04 -6.75 -9.02
CA ASP A 161 1.57 -7.59 -10.11
C ASP A 161 0.44 -8.35 -10.81
N PHE A 162 0.37 -8.22 -12.14
CA PHE A 162 -0.61 -8.87 -13.01
C PHE A 162 -0.04 -10.11 -13.72
N TYR A 163 1.24 -10.45 -13.54
CA TYR A 163 1.79 -11.73 -14.01
C TYR A 163 1.45 -12.87 -13.03
N ARG A 164 0.15 -13.19 -12.95
CA ARG A 164 -0.38 -14.15 -11.99
C ARG A 164 -0.84 -15.44 -12.65
N ASN A 165 -0.98 -16.47 -11.83
CA ASN A 165 -1.49 -17.77 -12.28
C ASN A 165 -3.02 -17.74 -12.51
N TRP A 166 -3.53 -18.78 -13.15
CA TRP A 166 -4.96 -18.97 -13.42
C TRP A 166 -5.82 -18.75 -12.18
N ALA A 167 -5.51 -19.43 -11.07
CA ALA A 167 -6.28 -19.37 -9.83
C ALA A 167 -6.45 -17.94 -9.28
N ALA A 168 -5.39 -17.11 -9.35
CA ALA A 168 -5.47 -15.72 -8.93
C ALA A 168 -6.44 -14.91 -9.81
N TYR A 169 -6.42 -15.12 -11.13
CA TYR A 169 -7.38 -14.48 -12.04
C TYR A 169 -8.81 -15.02 -11.87
N GLN A 170 -8.99 -16.26 -11.41
CA GLN A 170 -10.32 -16.78 -11.06
C GLN A 170 -10.89 -16.06 -9.84
N SER A 171 -10.13 -16.00 -8.74
CA SER A 171 -10.57 -15.43 -7.46
C SER A 171 -10.52 -13.90 -7.39
N GLY A 172 -9.69 -13.27 -8.21
CA GLY A 172 -9.33 -11.87 -8.09
C GLY A 172 -8.14 -11.64 -7.15
N PHE A 173 -7.52 -10.46 -7.27
CA PHE A 173 -6.36 -10.02 -6.49
C PHE A 173 -6.22 -8.49 -6.49
N GLY A 174 -5.43 -7.96 -5.55
CA GLY A 174 -5.15 -6.52 -5.43
C GLY A 174 -6.03 -5.81 -4.40
N ASP A 175 -6.02 -4.48 -4.42
CA ASP A 175 -6.81 -3.63 -3.53
C ASP A 175 -7.87 -2.88 -4.34
N LEU A 176 -9.14 -3.03 -3.98
CA LEU A 176 -10.26 -2.34 -4.64
C LEU A 176 -10.13 -0.81 -4.59
N SER A 177 -9.37 -0.25 -3.65
CA SER A 177 -9.08 1.18 -3.59
C SER A 177 -7.86 1.61 -4.41
N GLY A 178 -7.10 0.65 -4.97
CA GLY A 178 -5.87 0.84 -5.72
C GLY A 178 -5.86 0.02 -7.03
N GLU A 179 -4.78 -0.72 -7.29
CA GLU A 179 -4.72 -1.64 -8.43
C GLU A 179 -5.25 -3.03 -8.09
N PHE A 180 -6.11 -3.58 -8.94
CA PHE A 180 -6.73 -4.89 -8.73
C PHE A 180 -7.31 -5.51 -10.00
N TRP A 181 -7.59 -6.82 -9.91
CA TRP A 181 -8.46 -7.58 -10.79
C TRP A 181 -9.57 -8.23 -9.95
N LEU A 182 -10.84 -8.00 -10.31
CA LEU A 182 -11.99 -8.41 -9.48
C LEU A 182 -12.19 -9.93 -9.41
N GLY A 183 -11.70 -10.67 -10.41
CA GLY A 183 -11.84 -12.13 -10.49
C GLY A 183 -12.83 -12.55 -11.58
N ASN A 184 -12.42 -13.51 -12.40
CA ASN A 184 -13.19 -13.98 -13.54
C ASN A 184 -14.45 -14.74 -13.11
N ASP A 185 -14.44 -15.44 -11.97
CA ASP A 185 -15.63 -16.11 -11.44
C ASP A 185 -16.72 -15.11 -11.02
N ASN A 186 -16.29 -13.97 -10.45
CA ASN A 186 -17.18 -12.86 -10.14
C ASN A 186 -17.76 -12.26 -11.42
N LEU A 187 -16.94 -12.05 -12.46
CA LEU A 187 -17.39 -11.51 -13.74
C LEU A 187 -18.36 -12.43 -14.49
N VAL A 188 -18.10 -13.75 -14.50
CA VAL A 188 -19.05 -14.72 -15.06
C VAL A 188 -20.36 -14.68 -14.31
N THR A 189 -20.32 -14.68 -12.97
CA THR A 189 -21.55 -14.67 -12.16
C THR A 189 -22.35 -13.38 -12.35
N LEU A 190 -21.69 -12.22 -12.43
CA LEU A 190 -22.32 -10.93 -12.73
C LEU A 190 -22.99 -10.92 -14.11
N THR A 191 -22.32 -11.49 -15.12
CA THR A 191 -22.76 -11.43 -16.53
C THR A 191 -23.55 -12.65 -17.00
N ALA A 192 -23.88 -13.58 -16.10
CA ALA A 192 -24.55 -14.85 -16.43
C ALA A 192 -26.07 -14.72 -16.61
N ASP A 193 -26.70 -13.71 -15.99
CA ASP A 193 -28.15 -13.57 -15.96
C ASP A 193 -28.64 -12.51 -16.96
N ASP A 194 -29.06 -12.98 -18.14
CA ASP A 194 -29.65 -12.14 -19.19
C ASP A 194 -30.99 -11.48 -18.75
N SER A 195 -31.59 -11.90 -17.63
CA SER A 195 -32.83 -11.31 -17.10
C SER A 195 -32.63 -10.00 -16.34
N GLN A 196 -31.38 -9.69 -15.95
CA GLN A 196 -31.01 -8.43 -15.27
C GLN A 196 -30.68 -7.28 -16.24
N GLY A 197 -30.82 -7.52 -17.54
CA GLY A 197 -30.44 -6.59 -18.59
C GLY A 197 -29.05 -6.90 -19.16
N THR A 198 -28.64 -6.15 -20.17
CA THR A 198 -27.33 -6.34 -20.79
C THR A 198 -26.27 -5.48 -20.12
N TRP A 199 -25.06 -6.01 -20.02
CA TRP A 199 -23.92 -5.30 -19.45
C TRP A 199 -23.16 -4.57 -20.54
N GLU A 200 -22.71 -3.34 -20.28
CA GLU A 200 -21.78 -2.64 -21.16
C GLU A 200 -20.38 -2.62 -20.53
N LEU A 201 -19.37 -2.69 -21.39
CA LEU A 201 -17.96 -2.58 -21.02
C LEU A 201 -17.43 -1.23 -21.48
N ARG A 202 -16.77 -0.52 -20.56
CA ARG A 202 -16.02 0.69 -20.84
C ARG A 202 -14.57 0.51 -20.41
N VAL A 203 -13.65 1.00 -21.23
CA VAL A 203 -12.20 1.00 -20.95
C VAL A 203 -11.72 2.44 -21.03
N ASP A 204 -11.23 2.98 -19.91
CA ASP A 204 -10.64 4.31 -19.82
C ASP A 204 -9.10 4.20 -19.78
N LEU A 205 -8.42 5.00 -20.60
CA LEU A 205 -6.98 4.98 -20.83
C LEU A 205 -6.40 6.38 -20.62
N GLU A 206 -5.22 6.47 -20.03
CA GLU A 206 -4.47 7.72 -19.84
C GLU A 206 -2.99 7.50 -20.14
N ASP A 207 -2.37 8.39 -20.93
CA ASP A 207 -0.92 8.37 -21.18
C ASP A 207 -0.14 9.28 -20.21
N TRP A 208 1.20 9.25 -20.29
CA TRP A 208 2.06 10.05 -19.39
C TRP A 208 2.00 11.55 -19.64
N ASP A 209 1.40 12.00 -20.74
CA ASP A 209 1.12 13.41 -21.01
C ASP A 209 -0.27 13.82 -20.46
N ASN A 210 -0.93 12.94 -19.71
CA ASN A 210 -2.32 13.05 -19.24
C ASN A 210 -3.35 13.14 -20.38
N LYS A 211 -3.05 12.59 -21.57
CA LYS A 211 -4.05 12.46 -22.63
C LYS A 211 -4.91 11.23 -22.35
N THR A 212 -6.21 11.44 -22.32
CA THR A 212 -7.18 10.37 -22.04
C THR A 212 -7.88 9.89 -23.32
N ALA A 213 -8.12 8.58 -23.41
CA ALA A 213 -8.95 7.96 -24.44
C ALA A 213 -9.86 6.91 -23.81
N TRP A 214 -10.98 6.59 -24.47
CA TRP A 214 -11.89 5.55 -23.97
C TRP A 214 -12.52 4.73 -25.10
N ALA A 215 -12.80 3.47 -24.81
CA ALA A 215 -13.49 2.51 -25.68
C ALA A 215 -14.72 1.94 -24.98
N ARG A 216 -15.83 1.75 -25.72
CA ARG A 216 -17.08 1.20 -25.18
C ARG A 216 -17.65 0.08 -26.05
N TYR A 217 -18.19 -0.94 -25.39
CA TYR A 217 -18.73 -2.16 -26.01
C TYR A 217 -20.06 -2.55 -25.36
N THR A 218 -21.03 -3.01 -26.16
CA THR A 218 -22.36 -3.43 -25.69
C THR A 218 -22.42 -4.94 -25.44
N ASP A 219 -23.34 -5.37 -24.57
CA ASP A 219 -23.64 -6.78 -24.27
C ASP A 219 -22.42 -7.62 -23.85
N PHE A 220 -21.56 -7.04 -23.03
CA PHE A 220 -20.36 -7.66 -22.46
C PHE A 220 -20.71 -8.83 -21.54
N LYS A 221 -20.02 -9.97 -21.74
CA LYS A 221 -20.09 -11.13 -20.85
C LYS A 221 -18.86 -12.01 -20.96
N LEU A 222 -18.63 -12.82 -19.93
CA LEU A 222 -17.63 -13.90 -19.98
C LEU A 222 -18.32 -15.26 -19.98
N SER A 223 -17.86 -16.17 -20.83
CA SER A 223 -18.39 -17.54 -20.83
C SER A 223 -17.96 -18.30 -19.56
N PRO A 224 -18.79 -19.20 -19.02
CA PRO A 224 -18.33 -20.12 -17.98
C PRO A 224 -17.19 -21.03 -18.50
N GLY A 225 -16.33 -21.51 -17.59
CA GLY A 225 -15.21 -22.39 -17.92
C GLY A 225 -13.93 -21.63 -18.28
N LYS A 226 -13.72 -21.36 -19.58
CA LYS A 226 -12.49 -20.69 -20.09
C LYS A 226 -12.59 -19.16 -20.16
N TYR A 227 -13.68 -18.57 -19.64
CA TYR A 227 -13.89 -17.12 -19.58
C TYR A 227 -13.82 -16.42 -20.94
N ASN A 228 -14.41 -16.98 -22.00
CA ASN A 228 -14.30 -16.37 -23.34
C ASN A 228 -14.90 -14.96 -23.35
N LEU A 229 -14.20 -14.01 -23.97
CA LEU A 229 -14.63 -12.61 -24.06
C LEU A 229 -15.77 -12.48 -25.07
N ILE A 230 -16.94 -12.02 -24.63
CA ILE A 230 -18.10 -11.86 -25.50
C ILE A 230 -18.63 -10.43 -25.35
N TYR A 231 -18.95 -9.79 -26.48
CA TYR A 231 -19.68 -8.51 -26.55
C TYR A 231 -20.37 -8.42 -27.92
N ASP A 232 -21.39 -7.59 -28.08
CA ASP A 232 -22.11 -7.39 -29.35
C ASP A 232 -21.37 -6.41 -30.26
N LYS A 233 -21.41 -5.10 -29.94
CA LYS A 233 -20.89 -4.03 -30.81
C LYS A 233 -19.94 -3.09 -30.08
N TYR A 234 -18.98 -2.56 -30.84
CA TYR A 234 -18.16 -1.42 -30.44
C TYR A 234 -18.92 -0.11 -30.69
N ASP A 235 -18.86 0.82 -29.74
CA ASP A 235 -19.43 2.15 -29.89
C ASP A 235 -18.50 3.06 -30.69
N THR A 236 -18.92 3.39 -31.91
CA THR A 236 -18.20 4.32 -32.81
C THR A 236 -17.98 5.74 -32.26
N LYS A 237 -18.64 6.12 -31.15
CA LYS A 237 -18.39 7.39 -30.45
C LYS A 237 -17.18 7.36 -29.51
N SER A 238 -16.62 6.19 -29.28
CA SER A 238 -15.39 5.99 -28.52
C SER A 238 -14.23 6.80 -29.11
N THR A 239 -13.33 7.27 -28.24
CA THR A 239 -12.16 8.05 -28.67
C THR A 239 -10.90 7.20 -28.86
N ALA A 240 -10.89 5.98 -28.34
CA ALA A 240 -9.89 4.96 -28.67
C ALA A 240 -10.30 4.20 -29.96
N GLY A 241 -9.47 3.27 -30.44
CA GLY A 241 -9.83 2.33 -31.51
C GLY A 241 -10.37 1.01 -30.94
N ASP A 242 -11.10 0.23 -31.74
CA ASP A 242 -11.59 -1.10 -31.35
C ASP A 242 -10.43 -2.11 -31.30
N SER A 243 -9.78 -2.20 -30.14
CA SER A 243 -8.68 -3.14 -29.92
C SER A 243 -9.16 -4.50 -29.39
N LEU A 244 -10.38 -4.58 -28.84
CA LEU A 244 -10.93 -5.84 -28.33
C LEU A 244 -11.54 -6.71 -29.42
N GLU A 245 -11.73 -6.21 -30.65
CA GLU A 245 -12.15 -7.02 -31.80
C GLU A 245 -11.25 -8.24 -31.99
N TYR A 246 -9.94 -8.05 -31.79
CA TYR A 246 -8.97 -9.13 -31.87
C TYR A 246 -9.07 -10.13 -30.72
N SER A 247 -9.66 -9.75 -29.57
CA SER A 247 -9.84 -10.64 -28.42
C SER A 247 -11.23 -11.29 -28.39
N LYS A 248 -12.14 -10.88 -29.27
CA LYS A 248 -13.55 -11.30 -29.24
C LYS A 248 -13.71 -12.80 -29.51
N GLY A 249 -14.39 -13.48 -28.61
CA GLY A 249 -14.71 -14.92 -28.66
C GLY A 249 -13.60 -15.83 -28.15
N PHE A 250 -12.39 -15.31 -27.93
CA PHE A 250 -11.24 -16.09 -27.50
C PHE A 250 -11.28 -16.38 -25.99
N PRO A 251 -10.77 -17.54 -25.56
CA PRO A 251 -10.67 -17.89 -24.16
C PRO A 251 -9.60 -17.07 -23.44
N PHE A 252 -9.76 -16.90 -22.13
CA PHE A 252 -8.75 -16.26 -21.31
C PHE A 252 -7.58 -17.21 -21.09
N THR A 253 -6.35 -16.71 -21.19
CA THR A 253 -5.12 -17.47 -20.93
C THR A 253 -4.34 -16.80 -19.81
N ALA A 254 -3.84 -17.60 -18.86
CA ALA A 254 -3.02 -17.12 -17.76
C ALA A 254 -1.83 -18.05 -17.50
N MET A 255 -0.93 -17.66 -16.59
CA MET A 255 0.18 -18.53 -16.21
C MET A 255 -0.36 -19.84 -15.61
N GLY A 256 0.02 -20.97 -16.22
CA GLY A 256 -0.42 -22.30 -15.79
C GLY A 256 -1.73 -22.80 -16.42
N ALA A 257 -2.39 -21.99 -17.26
CA ALA A 257 -3.55 -22.40 -18.06
C ALA A 257 -3.40 -21.84 -19.48
N ASP A 258 -2.91 -22.69 -20.39
CA ASP A 258 -2.70 -22.36 -21.79
C ASP A 258 -3.99 -22.61 -22.60
N ASN A 259 -4.79 -21.57 -22.80
CA ASN A 259 -6.08 -21.69 -23.46
C ASN A 259 -6.10 -21.05 -24.85
N ASP A 260 -5.03 -20.38 -25.27
CA ASP A 260 -4.99 -19.63 -26.54
C ASP A 260 -4.80 -20.53 -27.77
N GLU A 261 -4.69 -21.85 -27.56
CA GLU A 261 -4.56 -22.90 -28.57
C GLU A 261 -3.37 -22.65 -29.53
N TRP A 262 -2.36 -21.89 -29.07
CA TRP A 262 -1.12 -21.69 -29.79
C TRP A 262 -0.01 -22.65 -29.34
N LYS A 263 1.10 -22.68 -30.09
CA LYS A 263 2.26 -23.52 -29.79
C LYS A 263 2.93 -23.15 -28.46
N TRP A 264 2.76 -21.92 -28.00
CA TRP A 264 3.35 -21.37 -26.78
C TRP A 264 2.29 -20.62 -25.99
N ASN A 265 2.28 -20.81 -24.66
CA ASN A 265 1.40 -20.05 -23.77
C ASN A 265 1.71 -18.54 -23.85
N CYS A 266 0.83 -17.77 -24.50
CA CYS A 266 1.02 -16.34 -24.71
C CYS A 266 1.10 -15.58 -23.38
N ALA A 267 0.41 -16.04 -22.33
CA ALA A 267 0.48 -15.40 -21.03
C ALA A 267 1.86 -15.54 -20.35
N LYS A 268 2.57 -16.65 -20.59
CA LYS A 268 3.96 -16.81 -20.13
C LYS A 268 4.93 -15.94 -20.90
N TYR A 269 4.70 -15.78 -22.21
CA TYR A 269 5.54 -14.98 -23.09
C TYR A 269 5.38 -13.48 -22.82
N HIS A 270 4.14 -12.97 -22.80
CA HIS A 270 3.83 -11.56 -22.58
C HIS A 270 3.82 -11.12 -21.10
N LYS A 271 4.12 -12.04 -20.17
CA LYS A 271 4.14 -11.78 -18.73
C LYS A 271 2.84 -11.16 -18.19
N GLY A 272 1.69 -11.66 -18.65
CA GLY A 272 0.37 -11.20 -18.24
C GLY A 272 -0.73 -12.07 -18.82
N ALA A 273 -1.86 -12.18 -18.11
CA ALA A 273 -3.01 -12.93 -18.61
C ALA A 273 -3.88 -12.07 -19.52
N TRP A 274 -4.45 -12.66 -20.59
CA TRP A 274 -5.33 -11.96 -21.52
C TRP A 274 -6.15 -12.93 -22.38
N TRP A 275 -7.11 -12.39 -23.14
CA TRP A 275 -7.82 -13.08 -24.22
C TRP A 275 -7.01 -13.00 -25.51
N PHE A 276 -6.00 -13.86 -25.63
CA PHE A 276 -5.12 -13.90 -26.81
C PHE A 276 -5.81 -14.60 -27.99
N ASN A 277 -5.56 -14.10 -29.19
CA ASN A 277 -6.09 -14.65 -30.43
C ASN A 277 -4.96 -15.21 -31.30
N ALA A 278 -4.99 -16.53 -31.48
CA ALA A 278 -4.06 -17.28 -32.32
C ALA A 278 -4.26 -17.08 -33.84
N SER A 279 -5.45 -16.67 -34.28
CA SER A 279 -5.88 -16.66 -35.70
C SER A 279 -5.84 -15.29 -36.38
N ALA A 280 -5.85 -14.18 -35.64
CA ALA A 280 -5.85 -12.82 -36.22
C ALA A 280 -4.52 -12.42 -36.89
N PHE A 281 -3.47 -13.21 -36.72
CA PHE A 281 -2.14 -12.99 -37.31
C PHE A 281 -1.88 -13.97 -38.46
N GLY A 282 -2.72 -13.90 -39.50
CA GLY A 282 -2.68 -14.74 -40.71
C GLY A 282 -1.52 -14.47 -41.66
N PHE A 283 -0.29 -14.40 -41.16
CA PHE A 283 0.93 -14.63 -41.92
C PHE A 283 1.78 -15.63 -41.14
N GLU A 284 2.70 -16.29 -41.82
CA GLU A 284 3.66 -17.27 -41.31
C GLU A 284 4.69 -16.66 -40.33
N HIS A 285 4.23 -15.80 -39.42
CA HIS A 285 4.95 -15.13 -38.35
C HIS A 285 4.16 -15.33 -37.05
N SER A 286 4.51 -16.43 -36.38
CA SER A 286 3.95 -16.89 -35.11
C SER A 286 4.19 -15.89 -34.00
N CYS A 287 3.17 -15.31 -33.35
CA CYS A 287 3.39 -14.51 -32.13
C CYS A 287 4.51 -13.45 -32.22
N ASP A 288 4.89 -13.06 -33.44
CA ASP A 288 6.10 -12.30 -33.78
C ASP A 288 5.70 -10.86 -34.12
N ALA A 289 4.79 -10.29 -33.31
CA ALA A 289 4.83 -8.86 -33.06
C ALA A 289 5.98 -8.64 -32.08
N GLY A 290 7.18 -8.55 -32.66
CA GLY A 290 8.48 -8.66 -32.03
C GLY A 290 8.65 -7.92 -30.71
N LEU A 291 8.89 -8.71 -29.66
CA LEU A 291 9.91 -8.43 -28.66
C LEU A 291 10.66 -9.76 -28.49
N GLU A 292 11.50 -10.11 -29.47
CA GLU A 292 12.69 -10.91 -29.14
C GLU A 292 13.36 -10.17 -27.97
N THR A 293 13.44 -10.81 -26.80
CA THR A 293 14.33 -10.35 -25.75
C THR A 293 15.74 -10.50 -26.30
N ARG A 294 16.25 -9.48 -27.02
CA ARG A 294 17.66 -9.38 -27.31
C ARG A 294 18.37 -9.24 -25.98
N THR A 295 19.07 -10.28 -25.57
CA THR A 295 19.93 -10.24 -24.40
C THR A 295 21.09 -9.31 -24.74
N PHE A 296 21.16 -8.16 -24.08
CA PHE A 296 22.26 -7.23 -24.26
C PHE A 296 23.31 -7.46 -23.16
N HIS A 297 24.57 -7.61 -23.56
CA HIS A 297 25.76 -7.73 -22.74
C HIS A 297 26.36 -6.34 -22.53
N ALA A 298 26.72 -6.02 -21.29
CA ALA A 298 27.17 -4.69 -20.90
C ALA A 298 28.69 -4.56 -20.84
N ALA A 299 29.21 -3.38 -21.16
CA ALA A 299 30.59 -2.97 -20.92
C ALA A 299 30.65 -1.61 -20.23
N ASP A 300 31.12 -1.61 -18.99
CA ASP A 300 31.25 -0.41 -18.16
C ASP A 300 32.34 0.54 -18.68
N ASN A 301 32.06 1.85 -18.60
CA ASN A 301 32.96 2.93 -19.00
C ASN A 301 33.42 2.83 -20.46
N ARG A 302 32.52 2.37 -21.33
CA ARG A 302 32.76 2.23 -22.77
C ARG A 302 31.59 2.79 -23.56
N ALA A 303 31.87 3.16 -24.80
CA ALA A 303 30.87 3.57 -25.78
C ALA A 303 31.34 3.20 -27.19
N LEU A 304 30.39 2.86 -28.06
CA LEU A 304 30.64 2.75 -29.50
C LEU A 304 30.44 4.13 -30.13
N ARG A 305 31.48 4.64 -30.82
CA ARG A 305 31.50 6.01 -31.35
C ARG A 305 31.35 6.06 -32.87
N GLY A 306 30.52 6.98 -33.35
CA GLY A 306 30.33 7.24 -34.78
C GLY A 306 29.24 6.41 -35.45
N PHE A 307 28.51 5.58 -34.68
CA PHE A 307 27.43 4.70 -35.17
C PHE A 307 26.07 5.02 -34.57
N THR A 308 26.00 6.05 -33.73
CA THR A 308 24.77 6.53 -33.14
C THR A 308 23.93 7.23 -34.19
N TYR A 309 22.70 6.76 -34.42
CA TYR A 309 21.77 7.37 -35.36
C TYR A 309 20.57 8.02 -34.66
N LEU A 310 20.36 7.73 -33.38
CA LEU A 310 19.28 8.28 -32.59
C LEU A 310 19.72 8.55 -31.15
N ASN A 311 19.56 9.81 -30.73
CA ASN A 311 19.83 10.27 -29.39
C ASN A 311 18.51 10.59 -28.69
N LYS A 312 18.35 10.07 -27.47
CA LYS A 312 17.16 10.25 -26.64
C LYS A 312 17.56 10.39 -25.18
N THR A 313 16.63 10.88 -24.36
CA THR A 313 16.77 10.81 -22.90
C THR A 313 15.98 9.59 -22.41
N ALA A 314 16.62 8.70 -21.66
CA ALA A 314 15.97 7.54 -21.07
C ALA A 314 16.24 7.51 -19.56
N ARG A 315 15.21 7.27 -18.74
CA ARG A 315 15.36 7.25 -17.28
C ARG A 315 16.24 6.12 -16.75
N SER A 316 16.55 5.11 -17.57
CA SER A 316 17.47 4.02 -17.25
C SER A 316 17.93 3.31 -18.53
N ALA A 317 19.02 2.54 -18.40
CA ALA A 317 19.49 1.63 -19.45
C ALA A 317 18.44 0.60 -19.89
N ILE A 318 17.50 0.23 -19.00
CA ILE A 318 16.40 -0.69 -19.33
C ILE A 318 15.43 -0.05 -20.32
N ILE A 319 15.08 1.22 -20.11
CA ILE A 319 14.23 1.95 -21.04
C ILE A 319 14.97 2.16 -22.37
N CYS A 320 16.26 2.52 -22.31
CA CYS A 320 17.09 2.65 -23.50
C CYS A 320 17.20 1.32 -24.30
N GLY A 321 17.38 0.20 -23.59
CA GLY A 321 17.43 -1.13 -24.17
C GLY A 321 16.08 -1.60 -24.71
N ARG A 322 14.96 -1.23 -24.06
CA ARG A 322 13.62 -1.47 -24.59
C ARG A 322 13.40 -0.71 -25.90
N GLU A 323 13.77 0.56 -25.92
CA GLU A 323 13.71 1.40 -27.12
C GLU A 323 14.58 0.84 -28.25
N CYS A 324 15.79 0.37 -27.92
CA CYS A 324 16.64 -0.35 -28.87
C CYS A 324 16.00 -1.68 -29.32
N SER A 325 15.37 -2.44 -28.43
CA SER A 325 14.77 -3.73 -28.78
C SER A 325 13.54 -3.62 -29.68
N ILE A 326 12.84 -2.47 -29.64
CA ILE A 326 11.71 -2.18 -30.54
C ILE A 326 12.14 -1.45 -31.81
N ASP A 327 13.37 -0.94 -31.89
CA ASP A 327 13.90 -0.28 -33.08
C ASP A 327 14.63 -1.30 -33.97
N MET A 328 14.06 -1.54 -35.14
CA MET A 328 14.57 -2.54 -36.10
C MET A 328 15.98 -2.22 -36.63
N HIS A 329 16.48 -0.98 -36.48
CA HIS A 329 17.83 -0.57 -36.88
C HIS A 329 18.82 -0.59 -35.72
N CYS A 330 18.38 -0.84 -34.48
CA CYS A 330 19.29 -0.90 -33.36
C CYS A 330 20.07 -2.20 -33.36
N MET A 331 21.39 -2.11 -33.19
CA MET A 331 22.29 -3.26 -32.99
C MET A 331 23.01 -3.20 -31.65
N SER A 332 23.24 -2.00 -31.12
CA SER A 332 23.79 -1.76 -29.78
C SER A 332 23.32 -0.40 -29.25
N PHE A 333 23.55 -0.09 -27.99
CA PHE A 333 23.31 1.26 -27.46
C PHE A 333 24.33 1.67 -26.40
N ASN A 334 24.57 2.97 -26.26
CA ASN A 334 25.27 3.53 -25.10
C ASN A 334 24.23 4.17 -24.16
N PHE A 335 24.44 4.03 -22.86
CA PHE A 335 23.63 4.69 -21.84
C PHE A 335 24.50 5.34 -20.78
N ASP A 336 24.27 6.62 -20.50
CA ASP A 336 24.97 7.34 -19.45
C ASP A 336 24.03 7.58 -18.26
N GLU A 337 24.35 6.98 -17.10
CA GLU A 337 23.47 7.02 -15.92
C GLU A 337 23.43 8.42 -15.27
N GLY A 338 24.47 9.24 -15.44
CA GLY A 338 24.54 10.59 -14.89
C GLY A 338 23.70 11.59 -15.68
N THR A 339 23.79 11.53 -17.01
CA THR A 339 23.12 12.45 -17.93
C THR A 339 21.80 11.91 -18.48
N LYS A 340 21.50 10.62 -18.24
CA LYS A 340 20.33 9.89 -18.78
C LYS A 340 20.31 9.84 -20.31
N LEU A 341 21.46 10.04 -20.95
CA LEU A 341 21.59 10.02 -22.40
C LEU A 341 21.56 8.57 -22.90
N CYS A 342 20.66 8.30 -23.84
CA CYS A 342 20.50 7.04 -24.55
C CYS A 342 20.89 7.25 -26.02
N GLU A 343 21.99 6.62 -26.42
CA GLU A 343 22.55 6.68 -27.77
C GLU A 343 22.33 5.33 -28.46
N ILE A 344 21.39 5.28 -29.41
CA ILE A 344 21.04 4.06 -30.14
C ILE A 344 21.94 3.93 -31.37
N ASN A 345 22.63 2.80 -31.50
CA ASN A 345 23.63 2.55 -32.53
C ASN A 345 23.17 1.51 -33.55
N GLN A 346 23.55 1.73 -34.82
CA GLN A 346 23.26 0.83 -35.94
C GLN A 346 24.38 -0.17 -36.23
N ALA A 347 25.29 -0.38 -35.28
CA ALA A 347 26.40 -1.32 -35.41
C ALA A 347 26.83 -1.84 -34.02
N THR A 348 27.71 -2.84 -33.99
CA THR A 348 28.25 -3.44 -32.77
C THR A 348 29.76 -3.21 -32.62
N ARG A 349 30.31 -3.45 -31.43
CA ARG A 349 31.75 -3.42 -31.16
C ARG A 349 32.50 -4.50 -31.93
N ASN A 350 31.86 -5.61 -32.27
CA ASN A 350 32.48 -6.72 -33.00
C ASN A 350 32.66 -6.37 -34.48
N GLU A 351 31.70 -5.66 -35.05
CA GLU A 351 31.81 -5.11 -36.40
C GLU A 351 32.83 -3.97 -36.46
N HIS A 352 32.94 -3.16 -35.39
CA HIS A 352 33.80 -1.97 -35.36
C HIS A 352 34.61 -1.83 -34.07
N PRO A 353 35.60 -2.72 -33.82
CA PRO A 353 36.37 -2.71 -32.58
C PRO A 353 37.23 -1.45 -32.39
N GLY A 354 37.68 -0.83 -33.50
CA GLY A 354 38.45 0.42 -33.47
C GLY A 354 37.68 1.65 -32.98
N ASN A 355 36.34 1.58 -33.00
CA ASN A 355 35.45 2.66 -32.58
C ASN A 355 34.87 2.45 -31.17
N PHE A 356 35.14 1.29 -30.59
CA PHE A 356 34.74 0.96 -29.24
C PHE A 356 35.78 1.52 -28.25
N SER A 357 35.49 2.66 -27.63
CA SER A 357 36.48 3.46 -26.89
C SER A 357 36.12 3.64 -25.41
N ALA A 358 37.11 3.95 -24.58
CA ALA A 358 36.91 4.29 -23.17
C ALA A 358 36.10 5.59 -23.05
N THR A 359 34.97 5.52 -22.36
CA THR A 359 34.09 6.67 -22.07
C THR A 359 33.59 6.53 -20.64
N LEU A 360 34.20 7.28 -19.72
CA LEU A 360 33.85 7.25 -18.31
C LEU A 360 32.38 7.69 -18.10
N GLY A 361 31.60 6.90 -17.34
CA GLY A 361 30.18 7.18 -17.06
C GLY A 361 29.19 6.56 -18.06
N SER A 362 29.68 6.08 -19.22
CA SER A 362 28.87 5.40 -20.24
C SER A 362 28.88 3.88 -20.06
N LEU A 363 27.72 3.28 -20.23
CA LEU A 363 27.47 1.84 -20.28
C LEU A 363 27.12 1.44 -21.71
N TYR A 364 27.91 0.58 -22.33
CA TYR A 364 27.65 0.08 -23.68
C TYR A 364 26.96 -1.28 -23.63
N TYR A 365 26.02 -1.55 -24.55
CA TYR A 365 25.21 -2.76 -24.60
C TYR A 365 25.10 -3.36 -26.01
N ASP A 366 25.41 -4.65 -26.23
CA ASP A 366 25.20 -5.39 -27.50
C ASP A 366 24.84 -6.88 -27.32
N ALA A 367 24.43 -7.57 -28.38
CA ALA A 367 23.91 -8.95 -28.32
C ALA A 367 24.99 -10.06 -28.33
N ASP A 368 26.20 -9.81 -27.83
CA ASP A 368 27.37 -10.70 -27.99
C ASP A 368 27.65 -11.64 -26.79
N GLU A 369 27.49 -12.94 -27.04
CA GLU A 369 27.60 -14.05 -26.07
C GLU A 369 29.01 -14.27 -25.48
N ASP A 370 30.08 -13.73 -26.09
CA ASP A 370 31.48 -13.94 -25.66
C ASP A 370 31.93 -13.05 -24.48
N THR A 371 31.01 -12.30 -23.87
CA THR A 371 31.28 -11.38 -22.75
C THR A 371 30.96 -12.02 -21.39
N PRO A 372 31.79 -11.85 -20.33
CA PRO A 372 31.47 -12.35 -18.99
C PRO A 372 30.07 -11.93 -18.52
N LEU A 373 29.32 -12.93 -18.03
CA LEU A 373 27.92 -12.87 -17.61
C LEU A 373 27.56 -11.65 -16.74
N TYR A 374 26.78 -10.73 -17.30
CA TYR A 374 25.58 -10.22 -16.65
C TYR A 374 24.40 -10.55 -17.56
N SER A 375 24.00 -11.82 -17.56
CA SER A 375 22.84 -12.27 -18.34
C SER A 375 21.57 -11.55 -17.88
N LEU A 376 20.80 -11.03 -18.83
CA LEU A 376 19.41 -10.62 -18.63
C LEU A 376 18.41 -11.79 -18.77
N SER A 377 18.87 -13.04 -18.63
CA SER A 377 18.03 -14.21 -18.41
C SER A 377 18.23 -14.71 -16.98
N ASP A 378 17.18 -14.54 -16.16
CA ASP A 378 17.09 -14.63 -14.69
C ASP A 378 17.79 -13.52 -13.90
N CYS A 379 17.09 -12.39 -13.65
CA CYS A 379 17.39 -11.36 -12.61
C CYS A 379 16.37 -10.21 -12.74
N SER A 380 15.64 -9.65 -11.76
CA SER A 380 15.65 -9.69 -10.30
C SER A 380 14.40 -8.93 -9.78
N LEU A 381 13.37 -9.63 -9.27
CA LEU A 381 12.29 -9.00 -8.47
C LEU A 381 12.77 -8.65 -7.04
N ASN A 382 14.09 -8.67 -6.80
CA ASN A 382 14.70 -8.66 -5.48
C ASN A 382 15.89 -7.68 -5.42
N ARG A 383 15.74 -6.46 -5.97
CA ARG A 383 16.94 -5.67 -6.25
C ARG A 383 17.63 -5.17 -4.99
N TYR A 384 16.87 -4.78 -3.95
CA TYR A 384 17.44 -4.25 -2.72
C TYR A 384 16.63 -4.71 -1.50
N ARG A 385 17.16 -5.66 -0.71
CA ARG A 385 16.51 -6.17 0.51
C ARG A 385 16.60 -5.20 1.69
N SER A 386 17.44 -4.18 1.60
CA SER A 386 17.66 -3.22 2.68
C SER A 386 17.96 -1.81 2.14
N CYS A 387 17.77 -0.80 3.00
CA CYS A 387 18.22 0.56 2.72
C CYS A 387 19.74 0.64 2.51
N LYS A 388 20.51 -0.29 3.10
CA LYS A 388 21.96 -0.37 2.90
C LYS A 388 22.31 -0.77 1.47
N MET A 389 21.60 -1.74 0.89
CA MET A 389 21.79 -2.09 -0.52
C MET A 389 21.35 -0.98 -1.48
N LEU A 390 20.27 -0.26 -1.15
CA LEU A 390 19.89 0.96 -1.90
C LEU A 390 21.01 2.00 -1.85
N LEU A 391 21.58 2.24 -0.67
CA LEU A 391 22.73 3.14 -0.53
C LEU A 391 23.91 2.64 -1.37
N ASP A 392 24.28 1.37 -1.30
CA ASP A 392 25.41 0.83 -2.07
C ASP A 392 25.18 0.95 -3.58
N ALA A 393 23.92 0.88 -4.03
CA ALA A 393 23.51 1.07 -5.41
C ALA A 393 23.46 2.52 -5.90
N GLY A 394 23.84 3.50 -5.07
CA GLY A 394 23.94 4.89 -5.48
C GLY A 394 22.76 5.78 -5.09
N TYR A 395 21.75 5.25 -4.40
CA TYR A 395 20.68 6.08 -3.83
C TYR A 395 21.25 6.88 -2.66
N ARG A 396 20.98 8.20 -2.61
CA ARG A 396 21.61 9.11 -1.64
C ARG A 396 20.62 9.96 -0.84
N SER A 397 19.36 10.00 -1.25
CA SER A 397 18.34 10.86 -0.64
C SER A 397 17.54 10.09 0.41
N SER A 398 17.27 10.72 1.55
CA SER A 398 16.43 10.13 2.59
C SER A 398 14.94 10.28 2.23
N ASP A 399 14.23 9.18 2.02
CA ASP A 399 12.80 9.17 1.64
C ASP A 399 12.17 7.78 1.91
N VAL A 400 10.91 7.62 1.56
CA VAL A 400 10.21 6.34 1.57
C VAL A 400 10.58 5.53 0.33
N TYR A 401 11.18 4.36 0.56
CA TYR A 401 11.54 3.38 -0.46
C TYR A 401 10.74 2.10 -0.28
N THR A 402 10.68 1.31 -1.34
CA THR A 402 10.26 -0.09 -1.28
C THR A 402 11.51 -0.97 -1.27
N ILE A 403 11.66 -1.79 -0.23
CA ILE A 403 12.70 -2.83 -0.12
C ILE A 403 12.06 -4.20 -0.23
N ASN A 404 12.84 -5.21 -0.61
CA ASN A 404 12.36 -6.57 -0.86
C ASN A 404 13.13 -7.58 0.02
N PRO A 405 12.86 -7.64 1.34
CA PRO A 405 13.52 -8.61 2.22
C PRO A 405 12.94 -10.01 2.00
N GLU A 406 13.78 -11.03 2.13
CA GLU A 406 13.34 -12.42 2.14
C GLU A 406 12.43 -12.69 3.36
N GLY A 407 11.47 -13.60 3.24
CA GLY A 407 10.49 -13.90 4.30
C GLY A 407 9.20 -13.08 4.26
N PHE A 408 9.13 -12.00 3.47
CA PHE A 408 7.87 -11.32 3.15
C PHE A 408 7.22 -12.01 1.94
N GLY A 409 6.07 -12.68 2.12
CA GLY A 409 5.46 -13.53 1.07
C GLY A 409 5.26 -12.87 -0.30
N ASN A 410 4.86 -11.59 -0.35
CA ASN A 410 4.70 -10.77 -1.57
C ASN A 410 5.97 -9.97 -1.96
N GLY A 411 7.10 -10.23 -1.31
CA GLY A 411 8.43 -9.73 -1.68
C GLY A 411 8.66 -8.23 -1.59
N SER A 412 7.79 -7.42 -0.97
CA SER A 412 8.00 -5.97 -0.86
C SER A 412 7.49 -5.36 0.46
N LEU A 413 8.26 -4.44 1.02
CA LEU A 413 7.98 -3.67 2.24
C LEU A 413 8.33 -2.19 2.00
N ARG A 414 7.41 -1.28 2.30
CA ARG A 414 7.70 0.17 2.28
C ARG A 414 8.32 0.60 3.60
N VAL A 415 9.45 1.30 3.52
CA VAL A 415 10.19 1.80 4.68
C VAL A 415 10.70 3.21 4.42
N TYR A 416 10.94 3.98 5.48
CA TYR A 416 11.71 5.20 5.35
C TYR A 416 13.20 4.87 5.44
N CYS A 417 13.97 5.17 4.39
CA CYS A 417 15.41 5.03 4.40
C CYS A 417 16.08 6.35 4.77
N ASP A 418 16.87 6.35 5.83
CA ASP A 418 17.79 7.44 6.15
C ASP A 418 19.14 7.15 5.50
N MET A 419 19.46 7.93 4.46
CA MET A 419 20.64 7.78 3.61
C MET A 419 21.79 8.70 4.00
N GLU A 420 21.64 9.48 5.07
CA GLU A 420 22.55 10.56 5.42
C GLU A 420 23.24 10.33 6.77
N THR A 421 22.50 9.88 7.79
CA THR A 421 23.04 9.76 9.15
C THR A 421 24.09 8.66 9.25
N ASP A 422 25.27 8.96 9.80
CA ASP A 422 26.33 7.96 10.07
C ASP A 422 26.67 7.10 8.83
N GLY A 423 26.75 7.75 7.66
CA GLY A 423 27.03 7.07 6.40
C GLY A 423 25.81 6.45 5.71
N GLY A 424 24.59 6.58 6.27
CA GLY A 424 23.34 6.21 5.62
C GLY A 424 23.03 4.71 5.61
N GLY A 425 21.99 4.36 4.84
CA GLY A 425 21.56 2.97 4.63
C GLY A 425 20.67 2.42 5.73
N TRP A 426 20.02 3.29 6.51
CA TRP A 426 19.23 2.91 7.68
C TRP A 426 17.75 2.74 7.35
N VAL A 427 17.14 1.66 7.81
CA VAL A 427 15.69 1.45 7.85
C VAL A 427 15.14 2.07 9.13
N VAL A 428 14.40 3.18 9.03
CA VAL A 428 13.72 3.77 10.20
C VAL A 428 12.46 2.97 10.49
N PHE A 429 12.32 2.51 11.74
CA PHE A 429 11.15 1.72 12.16
C PHE A 429 10.30 2.39 13.25
N GLN A 430 10.81 3.45 13.87
CA GLN A 430 10.06 4.29 14.79
C GLN A 430 10.51 5.74 14.62
N ARG A 431 9.55 6.67 14.63
CA ARG A 431 9.84 8.11 14.67
C ARG A 431 8.80 8.86 15.51
N ARG A 432 9.28 9.76 16.37
CA ARG A 432 8.50 10.75 17.14
C ARG A 432 9.09 12.13 16.90
N GLN A 433 8.25 13.13 16.64
CA GLN A 433 8.69 14.49 16.30
C GLN A 433 7.65 15.58 16.64
N ASP A 434 6.36 15.29 16.66
CA ASP A 434 5.29 16.30 16.72
C ASP A 434 4.00 15.86 17.45
N GLY A 435 3.88 14.58 17.83
CA GLY A 435 2.68 14.03 18.48
C GLY A 435 1.48 13.86 17.55
N SER A 436 1.68 13.87 16.23
CA SER A 436 0.62 13.66 15.23
C SER A 436 0.01 12.25 15.26
N VAL A 437 0.71 11.29 15.87
CA VAL A 437 0.24 9.90 15.97
C VAL A 437 0.19 9.47 17.43
N ASP A 438 -0.95 8.88 17.83
CA ASP A 438 -1.09 8.27 19.15
C ASP A 438 -0.38 6.91 19.20
N PHE A 439 0.55 6.76 20.16
CA PHE A 439 1.31 5.54 20.43
C PHE A 439 0.74 4.72 21.59
N TRP A 440 -0.32 5.17 22.27
CA TRP A 440 -1.04 4.38 23.27
C TRP A 440 -2.00 3.36 22.61
N ARG A 441 -1.42 2.45 21.82
CA ARG A 441 -2.15 1.48 21.00
C ARG A 441 -2.12 0.07 21.59
N ASN A 442 -3.02 -0.77 21.10
CA ASN A 442 -3.12 -2.18 21.49
C ASN A 442 -2.05 -3.07 20.82
N TRP A 443 -1.95 -4.32 21.28
CA TRP A 443 -1.03 -5.33 20.75
C TRP A 443 -1.13 -5.50 19.22
N ALA A 444 -2.35 -5.59 18.69
CA ALA A 444 -2.59 -5.81 17.27
C ALA A 444 -2.05 -4.67 16.39
N ALA A 445 -2.19 -3.42 16.84
CA ALA A 445 -1.63 -2.26 16.14
C ALA A 445 -0.10 -2.27 16.15
N TYR A 446 0.53 -2.60 17.28
CA TYR A 446 2.00 -2.74 17.34
C TYR A 446 2.51 -3.93 16.53
N GLN A 447 1.71 -4.98 16.36
CA GLN A 447 1.98 -6.10 15.45
C GLN A 447 2.05 -5.65 13.99
N SER A 448 0.98 -5.02 13.50
CA SER A 448 0.85 -4.61 12.09
C SER A 448 1.67 -3.37 11.72
N GLY A 449 1.91 -2.49 12.69
CA GLY A 449 2.41 -1.14 12.45
C GLY A 449 1.28 -0.12 12.29
N PHE A 450 1.62 1.16 12.47
CA PHE A 450 0.70 2.30 12.38
C PHE A 450 1.46 3.62 12.14
N GLY A 451 0.74 4.66 11.73
CA GLY A 451 1.28 6.00 11.49
C GLY A 451 1.65 6.26 10.03
N ASN A 452 2.50 7.25 9.78
CA ASN A 452 2.92 7.68 8.45
C ASN A 452 4.45 7.61 8.33
N LEU A 453 4.97 6.88 7.34
CA LEU A 453 6.42 6.73 7.09
C LEU A 453 7.14 8.06 6.86
N SER A 454 6.44 9.09 6.38
CA SER A 454 6.97 10.45 6.21
C SER A 454 6.77 11.34 7.46
N GLY A 455 6.12 10.84 8.52
CA GLY A 455 5.83 11.53 9.78
C GLY A 455 6.17 10.64 10.98
N GLU A 456 5.30 10.60 11.99
CA GLU A 456 5.42 9.67 13.13
C GLU A 456 4.84 8.29 12.80
N PHE A 457 5.54 7.23 13.19
CA PHE A 457 5.06 5.86 12.94
C PHE A 457 5.77 4.80 13.79
N TRP A 458 5.17 3.62 13.83
CA TRP A 458 5.76 2.35 14.24
C TRP A 458 5.65 1.36 13.07
N LEU A 459 6.76 0.78 12.62
CA LEU A 459 6.79 -0.06 11.42
C LEU A 459 6.01 -1.37 11.57
N GLY A 460 5.86 -1.89 12.79
CA GLY A 460 5.20 -3.16 13.06
C GLY A 460 6.17 -4.24 13.54
N ASN A 461 5.80 -4.95 14.59
CA ASN A 461 6.64 -5.97 15.21
C ASN A 461 6.83 -7.18 14.30
N ASP A 462 5.82 -7.57 13.52
CA ASP A 462 5.94 -8.66 12.55
C ASP A 462 6.97 -8.31 11.48
N ASN A 463 6.94 -7.07 10.97
CA ASN A 463 7.92 -6.59 10.00
C ASN A 463 9.34 -6.61 10.58
N LEU A 464 9.52 -6.21 11.84
CA LEU A 464 10.82 -6.23 12.52
C LEU A 464 11.34 -7.64 12.78
N VAL A 465 10.48 -8.59 13.17
CA VAL A 465 10.87 -10.01 13.30
C VAL A 465 11.31 -10.55 11.95
N THR A 466 10.52 -10.34 10.90
CA THR A 466 10.87 -10.84 9.56
C THR A 466 12.19 -10.25 9.06
N LEU A 467 12.46 -8.96 9.32
CA LEU A 467 13.73 -8.33 8.95
C LEU A 467 14.92 -8.90 9.73
N THR A 468 14.77 -9.14 11.04
CA THR A 468 15.92 -9.33 11.95
C THR A 468 16.14 -10.76 12.44
N SER A 469 15.25 -11.70 12.12
CA SER A 469 15.32 -13.08 12.66
C SER A 469 16.14 -14.07 11.82
N ASP A 470 16.44 -13.76 10.56
CA ASP A 470 17.20 -14.65 9.67
C ASP A 470 18.68 -14.25 9.59
N ASP A 471 19.52 -14.94 10.36
CA ASP A 471 20.96 -14.73 10.40
C ASP A 471 21.67 -15.04 9.08
N SER A 472 21.03 -15.79 8.16
CA SER A 472 21.60 -16.08 6.84
C SER A 472 21.62 -14.84 5.93
N GLN A 473 20.81 -13.83 6.22
CA GLN A 473 20.71 -12.58 5.47
C GLN A 473 21.66 -11.48 5.98
N GLY A 474 22.42 -11.77 7.04
CA GLY A 474 23.30 -10.83 7.70
C GLY A 474 22.76 -10.37 9.06
N THR A 475 23.61 -9.68 9.80
CA THR A 475 23.25 -9.13 11.11
C THR A 475 22.70 -7.71 10.97
N TRP A 476 21.94 -7.26 11.97
CA TRP A 476 21.40 -5.90 11.99
C TRP A 476 21.97 -5.13 13.18
N GLU A 477 22.38 -3.89 12.96
CA GLU A 477 22.66 -2.95 14.04
C GLU A 477 21.47 -2.03 14.30
N LEU A 478 21.25 -1.66 15.56
CA LEU A 478 20.25 -0.69 15.99
C LEU A 478 20.93 0.64 16.32
N ARG A 479 20.34 1.74 15.86
CA ARG A 479 20.66 3.10 16.28
C ARG A 479 19.41 3.81 16.78
N VAL A 480 19.56 4.51 17.90
CA VAL A 480 18.55 5.39 18.49
C VAL A 480 19.10 6.81 18.46
N ASP A 481 18.38 7.73 17.81
CA ASP A 481 18.69 9.17 17.81
C ASP A 481 17.65 9.93 18.64
N LEU A 482 18.12 10.90 19.42
CA LEU A 482 17.32 11.64 20.40
C LEU A 482 17.61 13.15 20.28
N GLU A 483 16.58 14.00 20.42
CA GLU A 483 16.70 15.46 20.53
C GLU A 483 15.89 15.99 21.73
N ASP A 484 16.50 16.91 22.48
CA ASP A 484 15.88 17.61 23.60
C ASP A 484 15.22 18.93 23.14
N TRP A 485 14.52 19.63 24.05
CA TRP A 485 13.84 20.88 23.70
C TRP A 485 14.80 22.06 23.45
N ASP A 486 16.07 21.94 23.87
CA ASP A 486 17.16 22.88 23.61
C ASP A 486 17.91 22.56 22.30
N ARG A 487 17.44 21.59 21.50
CA ARG A 487 18.10 21.08 20.28
C ARG A 487 19.45 20.40 20.52
N LYS A 488 19.73 19.96 21.76
CA LYS A 488 20.85 19.05 22.01
C LYS A 488 20.47 17.68 21.48
N THR A 489 21.42 16.98 20.89
CA THR A 489 21.21 15.64 20.34
C THR A 489 22.09 14.62 21.03
N ALA A 490 21.57 13.39 21.15
CA ALA A 490 22.32 12.25 21.64
C ALA A 490 21.93 10.99 20.86
N TRP A 491 22.81 9.99 20.86
CA TRP A 491 22.54 8.73 20.17
C TRP A 491 23.07 7.52 20.95
N ALA A 492 22.45 6.36 20.70
CA ALA A 492 22.85 5.06 21.23
C ALA A 492 22.89 4.02 20.11
N ARG A 493 23.92 3.17 20.08
CA ARG A 493 24.08 2.08 19.08
C ARG A 493 24.25 0.72 19.75
N TYR A 494 23.68 -0.30 19.11
CA TYR A 494 23.69 -1.68 19.57
C TYR A 494 23.95 -2.62 18.39
N THR A 495 24.82 -3.62 18.55
CA THR A 495 25.13 -4.62 17.51
C THR A 495 24.21 -5.84 17.61
N ASP A 496 24.00 -6.54 16.51
CA ASP A 496 23.23 -7.81 16.42
C ASP A 496 21.80 -7.71 17.00
N PHE A 497 21.10 -6.61 16.70
CA PHE A 497 19.72 -6.38 17.10
C PHE A 497 18.77 -7.37 16.43
N LYS A 498 17.94 -8.04 17.24
CA LYS A 498 16.93 -9.01 16.80
C LYS A 498 15.68 -8.94 17.65
N LEU A 499 14.54 -9.21 17.03
CA LEU A 499 13.31 -9.56 17.72
C LEU A 499 12.99 -11.02 17.49
N PHE A 500 12.67 -11.74 18.56
CA PHE A 500 12.26 -13.14 18.46
C PHE A 500 10.75 -13.27 18.20
N PRO A 501 10.31 -14.26 17.39
CA PRO A 501 8.89 -14.51 17.14
C PRO A 501 8.14 -14.86 18.43
N GLY A 502 6.81 -14.71 18.41
CA GLY A 502 5.94 -14.95 19.55
C GLY A 502 5.64 -13.69 20.35
N LYS A 503 6.50 -13.36 21.33
CA LYS A 503 6.32 -12.17 22.19
C LYS A 503 7.28 -11.01 21.88
N TYR A 504 7.97 -11.07 20.74
CA TYR A 504 8.86 -10.00 20.26
C TYR A 504 9.99 -9.68 21.23
N ASN A 505 10.60 -10.68 21.88
CA ASN A 505 11.66 -10.44 22.86
C ASN A 505 12.82 -9.66 22.24
N LEU A 506 13.25 -8.61 22.94
CA LEU A 506 14.36 -7.75 22.50
C LEU A 506 15.71 -8.42 22.71
N SER A 507 16.50 -8.56 21.66
CA SER A 507 17.87 -9.06 21.72
C SER A 507 18.84 -8.13 20.99
N TYR A 508 20.06 -8.06 21.51
CA TYR A 508 21.22 -7.43 20.88
C TYR A 508 22.50 -7.96 21.55
N ASP A 509 23.65 -7.92 20.88
CA ASP A 509 24.93 -8.35 21.45
C ASP A 509 25.52 -7.26 22.37
N LYS A 510 26.09 -6.19 21.80
CA LYS A 510 26.86 -5.18 22.55
C LYS A 510 26.33 -3.78 22.33
N TYR A 511 26.44 -2.96 23.38
CA TYR A 511 26.29 -1.50 23.31
C TYR A 511 27.61 -0.86 22.83
N ASP A 512 27.52 0.13 21.94
CA ASP A 512 28.68 0.91 21.51
C ASP A 512 29.04 1.97 22.56
N ASN A 513 30.21 1.82 23.20
CA ASN A 513 30.72 2.76 24.20
C ASN A 513 31.01 4.18 23.66
N LYS A 514 30.98 4.40 22.34
CA LYS A 514 31.08 5.73 21.72
C LYS A 514 29.75 6.48 21.69
N SER A 515 28.65 5.80 22.01
CA SER A 515 27.31 6.37 22.13
C SER A 515 27.28 7.50 23.17
N THR A 516 26.50 8.54 22.90
CA THR A 516 26.43 9.75 23.73
C THR A 516 25.21 9.81 24.65
N ALA A 517 24.20 8.96 24.43
CA ALA A 517 22.96 8.96 25.23
C ALA A 517 23.02 8.10 26.52
N GLY A 518 24.09 7.32 26.71
CA GLY A 518 24.13 6.25 27.72
C GLY A 518 23.17 5.09 27.40
N ASP A 519 23.35 3.94 28.06
CA ASP A 519 22.56 2.73 27.77
C ASP A 519 21.30 2.63 28.63
N SER A 520 20.19 3.21 28.18
CA SER A 520 18.88 3.02 28.82
C SER A 520 18.14 1.75 28.36
N LEU A 521 18.59 1.13 27.27
CA LEU A 521 17.95 -0.06 26.70
C LEU A 521 18.39 -1.36 27.39
N GLU A 522 19.54 -1.35 28.08
CA GLU A 522 20.04 -2.47 28.90
C GLU A 522 18.97 -3.10 29.78
N TYR A 523 18.15 -2.27 30.44
CA TYR A 523 17.11 -2.73 31.35
C TYR A 523 15.94 -3.43 30.65
N SER A 524 15.83 -3.25 29.33
CA SER A 524 14.82 -3.86 28.45
C SER A 524 15.34 -5.14 27.76
N LYS A 525 16.65 -5.41 27.81
CA LYS A 525 17.29 -6.52 27.10
C LYS A 525 16.74 -7.87 27.56
N GLY A 526 16.33 -8.71 26.62
CA GLY A 526 15.78 -10.05 26.84
C GLY A 526 14.29 -10.09 27.20
N PHE A 527 13.68 -8.94 27.52
CA PHE A 527 12.29 -8.87 27.93
C PHE A 527 11.35 -8.91 26.72
N PRO A 528 10.17 -9.54 26.86
CA PRO A 528 9.13 -9.54 25.83
C PRO A 528 8.50 -8.15 25.68
N PHE A 529 7.91 -7.92 24.52
CA PHE A 529 7.14 -6.71 24.28
C PHE A 529 5.83 -6.74 25.08
N THR A 530 5.43 -5.60 25.62
CA THR A 530 4.21 -5.43 26.40
C THR A 530 3.44 -4.23 25.87
N ALA A 531 2.16 -4.42 25.61
CA ALA A 531 1.27 -3.42 25.01
C ALA A 531 -0.12 -3.48 25.66
N LEU A 532 -0.99 -2.52 25.33
CA LEU A 532 -2.38 -2.58 25.78
C LEU A 532 -3.06 -3.86 25.26
N GLY A 533 -3.62 -4.65 26.18
CA GLY A 533 -4.24 -5.95 25.88
C GLY A 533 -3.29 -7.14 25.89
N ALA A 534 -1.99 -6.95 26.11
CA ALA A 534 -1.00 -8.03 26.24
C ALA A 534 0.06 -7.68 27.29
N ASP A 535 -0.17 -8.12 28.52
CA ASP A 535 0.76 -7.98 29.64
C ASP A 535 1.81 -9.09 29.61
N ASN A 536 3.04 -8.75 29.25
CA ASN A 536 4.16 -9.68 29.24
C ASN A 536 5.32 -9.20 30.11
N ASP A 537 5.14 -8.11 30.87
CA ASP A 537 6.21 -7.54 31.67
C ASP A 537 6.43 -8.35 32.97
N ASN A 538 7.45 -7.96 33.75
CA ASN A 538 7.83 -8.66 34.97
C ASN A 538 7.34 -7.93 36.23
N TRP A 539 6.32 -7.10 36.10
CA TRP A 539 5.73 -6.36 37.20
C TRP A 539 4.37 -6.93 37.59
N LYS A 540 3.93 -6.61 38.81
CA LYS A 540 2.61 -7.03 39.32
C LYS A 540 1.44 -6.26 38.68
N TRP A 541 1.73 -5.17 37.99
CA TRP A 541 0.77 -4.32 37.30
C TRP A 541 1.26 -4.11 35.87
N ASN A 542 0.33 -3.94 34.92
CA ASN A 542 0.69 -3.75 33.53
C ASN A 542 1.41 -2.40 33.30
N CYS A 543 2.70 -2.46 32.98
CA CYS A 543 3.55 -1.30 32.71
C CYS A 543 3.08 -0.50 31.49
N ALA A 544 2.60 -1.15 30.44
CA ALA A 544 2.07 -0.48 29.25
C ALA A 544 0.83 0.37 29.56
N TYR A 545 -0.04 -0.12 30.44
CA TYR A 545 -1.18 0.64 30.94
C TYR A 545 -0.72 1.80 31.83
N GLN A 546 0.22 1.56 32.75
CA GLN A 546 0.70 2.55 33.70
C GLN A 546 1.47 3.70 33.03
N HIS A 547 2.23 3.41 31.96
CA HIS A 547 3.10 4.38 31.29
C HIS A 547 2.59 4.84 29.92
N ARG A 548 1.40 4.41 29.51
CA ARG A 548 0.68 4.91 28.32
C ARG A 548 1.47 4.76 27.02
N GLY A 549 1.87 3.53 26.74
CA GLY A 549 2.59 3.15 25.51
C GLY A 549 2.98 1.69 25.54
N ALA A 550 3.59 1.18 24.47
CA ALA A 550 4.10 -0.18 24.42
C ALA A 550 5.61 -0.22 24.31
N TRP A 551 6.23 -1.17 25.02
CA TRP A 551 7.68 -1.30 25.06
C TRP A 551 8.10 -2.69 25.52
N TRP A 552 9.39 -2.98 25.44
CA TRP A 552 10.03 -4.10 26.12
C TRP A 552 10.19 -3.79 27.61
N PHE A 553 9.07 -3.71 28.33
CA PHE A 553 9.05 -3.38 29.75
C PHE A 553 9.61 -4.52 30.61
N ASN A 554 10.29 -4.13 31.69
CA ASN A 554 10.68 -5.03 32.77
C ASN A 554 9.85 -4.72 34.03
N SER A 555 10.28 -3.77 34.87
CA SER A 555 9.57 -3.39 36.10
C SER A 555 9.80 -1.93 36.54
N CYS A 556 9.43 -0.91 35.76
CA CYS A 556 8.84 -0.94 34.42
C CYS A 556 9.84 -0.53 33.35
N LEU A 557 10.51 0.63 33.50
CA LEU A 557 11.29 1.22 32.40
C LEU A 557 12.54 1.99 32.85
N ARG A 558 13.54 2.01 31.96
CA ARG A 558 14.60 3.02 31.91
C ARG A 558 14.58 3.85 30.62
N SER A 559 13.95 3.32 29.58
CA SER A 559 13.63 4.02 28.33
C SER A 559 12.17 3.75 27.99
N HIS A 560 11.49 4.73 27.43
CA HIS A 560 10.16 4.55 26.87
C HIS A 560 9.94 5.56 25.74
N LEU A 561 10.33 5.20 24.52
CA LEU A 561 10.24 6.10 23.36
C LEU A 561 8.84 6.14 22.73
N ASN A 562 7.98 5.21 23.13
CA ASN A 562 6.59 5.08 22.66
C ASN A 562 5.57 5.70 23.65
N GLY A 563 6.04 6.52 24.60
CA GLY A 563 5.17 7.24 25.54
C GLY A 563 4.37 8.37 24.90
N ILE A 564 3.58 9.04 25.72
CA ILE A 564 2.80 10.21 25.34
C ILE A 564 3.73 11.32 24.84
N TYR A 565 3.39 11.92 23.71
CA TYR A 565 4.07 13.11 23.24
C TYR A 565 3.58 14.33 24.02
N TYR A 566 4.41 14.87 24.91
CA TYR A 566 4.14 16.15 25.56
C TYR A 566 4.80 17.24 24.73
N PRO A 567 4.08 18.33 24.35
CA PRO A 567 4.66 19.47 23.64
C PRO A 567 5.50 20.36 24.59
N SER A 568 6.22 19.74 25.52
CA SER A 568 7.14 20.36 26.47
C SER A 568 8.08 19.32 27.06
N GLN A 569 9.15 19.77 27.70
CA GLN A 569 10.08 18.89 28.41
C GLN A 569 9.46 18.21 29.64
N HIS A 570 8.29 18.66 30.12
CA HIS A 570 7.70 18.18 31.37
C HIS A 570 6.61 17.16 31.08
N ALA A 571 6.87 15.89 31.40
CA ALA A 571 5.86 14.84 31.40
C ALA A 571 5.14 14.77 32.76
N ILE A 572 3.94 14.18 32.74
CA ILE A 572 3.33 13.67 33.97
C ILE A 572 4.05 12.37 34.32
N ALA A 573 4.82 12.39 35.42
CA ALA A 573 5.64 11.26 35.88
C ALA A 573 6.54 10.70 34.75
N ASP A 574 6.51 9.38 34.52
CA ASP A 574 7.29 8.67 33.50
C ASP A 574 6.44 8.31 32.27
N TRP A 575 5.42 9.12 31.93
CA TRP A 575 4.51 8.82 30.81
C TRP A 575 5.00 9.38 29.47
N GLY A 576 6.00 10.26 29.49
CA GLY A 576 6.54 10.90 28.29
C GLY A 576 7.54 10.03 27.53
N ILE A 577 8.11 10.62 26.48
CA ILE A 577 9.19 10.01 25.69
C ILE A 577 10.49 10.11 26.48
N SER A 578 10.98 9.01 27.03
CA SER A 578 12.06 9.04 28.03
C SER A 578 13.29 8.18 27.67
N TRP A 579 14.46 8.69 28.06
CA TRP A 579 15.76 8.00 28.00
C TRP A 579 16.61 8.39 29.23
N ARG A 580 16.50 7.62 30.31
CA ARG A 580 16.94 8.03 31.66
C ARG A 580 18.43 8.30 31.82
N THR A 581 19.28 7.64 31.03
CA THR A 581 20.74 7.84 31.10
C THR A 581 21.19 9.16 30.47
N TRP A 582 20.34 9.82 29.68
CA TRP A 582 20.62 11.14 29.11
C TRP A 582 19.87 12.25 29.84
N HIS A 583 18.54 12.11 29.98
CA HIS A 583 17.71 13.00 30.80
C HIS A 583 16.95 12.19 31.85
N PRO A 584 17.14 12.47 33.15
CA PRO A 584 16.38 11.81 34.20
C PRO A 584 14.89 12.19 34.12
N ALA A 585 14.03 11.28 34.56
CA ALA A 585 12.60 11.55 34.69
C ALA A 585 12.33 12.74 35.64
N PRO A 586 11.27 13.54 35.43
CA PRO A 586 10.20 13.39 34.43
C PRO A 586 10.40 14.20 33.13
N TYR A 587 11.52 14.01 32.45
CA TYR A 587 11.79 14.67 31.16
C TYR A 587 11.14 13.94 29.97
N SER A 588 10.45 14.67 29.09
CA SER A 588 9.97 14.17 27.79
C SER A 588 10.81 14.75 26.65
N LEU A 589 11.38 13.89 25.83
CA LEU A 589 12.13 14.28 24.63
C LEU A 589 11.24 14.92 23.58
N LYS A 590 11.85 15.79 22.75
CA LYS A 590 11.16 16.52 21.69
C LYS A 590 11.06 15.69 20.41
N THR A 591 12.15 15.02 20.03
CA THR A 591 12.15 14.07 18.92
C THR A 591 12.95 12.82 19.29
N CYS A 592 12.56 11.69 18.73
CA CYS A 592 13.36 10.47 18.75
C CYS A 592 13.11 9.63 17.50
N GLY A 593 14.08 8.79 17.15
CA GLY A 593 13.93 7.84 16.07
C GLY A 593 14.74 6.58 16.34
N MET A 594 14.17 5.43 16.00
CA MET A 594 14.86 4.15 16.02
C MET A 594 15.00 3.61 14.60
N LYS A 595 16.19 3.14 14.27
CA LYS A 595 16.52 2.64 12.94
C LYS A 595 17.50 1.49 12.99
N ILE A 596 17.38 0.58 12.02
CA ILE A 596 18.26 -0.57 11.89
C ILE A 596 19.03 -0.53 10.56
N ARG A 597 20.23 -1.10 10.52
CA ARG A 597 21.03 -1.21 9.30
C ARG A 597 21.67 -2.60 9.22
N GLU A 598 21.66 -3.16 8.03
CA GLU A 598 22.31 -4.44 7.74
C GLU A 598 23.84 -4.28 7.81
N THR A 599 24.52 -5.14 8.56
CA THR A 599 25.98 -5.12 8.79
C THR A 599 26.74 -6.21 8.02
N GLY A 600 26.08 -6.91 7.10
CA GLY A 600 26.65 -8.04 6.35
C GLY A 600 26.75 -9.32 7.21
N PRO A 601 27.03 -10.48 6.58
CA PRO A 601 27.27 -11.73 7.30
C PRO A 601 28.62 -11.66 8.04
N ASN A 602 28.65 -12.23 9.26
CA ASN A 602 29.86 -12.38 10.06
C ASN A 602 30.81 -13.44 9.51
#